data_AF-A0A7K2WXA4-F1
#
_entry.id   AF-A0A7K2WXA4-F1
#
_cell.length_a   1.000
_cell.length_b   1.000
_cell.length_c   1.000
_cell.angle_alpha   90.00
_cell.angle_beta   90.00
_cell.angle_gamma   90.00
#
_symmetry.space_group_name_H-M   'P 1'
#
loop_
_entity.id
_entity.type
_entity.pdbx_description
1 polymer ?
#
loop_
_entity_poly.entity_id
_entity_poly.type
_entity_poly.pdbx_seq_one_letter_code
_entity_poly.pdbx_strand_id
1 'polypeptide(L)'
;MIPQGRPTMTEDDIAAATGLPLHTWRRRRGADFRTRVPVVNPAERLRLYDRAQATAYTNGQPLPAVKDQGPHPEDLLTDKETAVVLGVDASTVRAYAATGYLPAGVERHGRTWWPRHIAETRRDAGDQRHHNPGRQPGDPRNRAPRPRHDPRIAEIAELTSRTPLTTTDIAHRYQVSERTAQRLLAAARQHTGS
;
A
#
# COMPACT_ATOMS: atom_id res chain seq x y z
N MET A 1 13.71 8.40 -6.45
CA MET A 1 13.98 9.82 -6.23
C MET A 1 13.75 10.60 -7.51
N ILE A 2 13.23 11.83 -7.42
CA ILE A 2 13.28 12.83 -8.49
C ILE A 2 14.28 13.90 -8.03
N PRO A 3 15.42 14.06 -8.72
CA PRO A 3 16.41 15.06 -8.35
C PRO A 3 15.87 16.49 -8.43
N GLN A 4 16.37 17.37 -7.57
CA GLN A 4 16.07 18.80 -7.63
C GLN A 4 16.37 19.38 -9.02
N GLY A 5 15.53 20.30 -9.49
CA GLY A 5 15.77 21.05 -10.72
C GLY A 5 15.72 20.22 -12.01
N ARG A 6 15.36 18.93 -11.93
CA ARG A 6 15.35 18.01 -13.07
C ARG A 6 13.93 17.51 -13.35
N PRO A 7 13.22 18.13 -14.31
CA PRO A 7 11.92 17.65 -14.73
C PRO A 7 12.02 16.20 -15.24
N THR A 8 11.07 15.38 -14.83
CA THR A 8 11.00 13.96 -15.20
C THR A 8 9.76 13.66 -16.02
N MET A 9 9.83 12.61 -16.83
CA MET A 9 8.73 12.10 -17.65
C MET A 9 8.55 10.60 -17.44
N THR A 10 7.32 10.14 -17.51
CA THR A 10 6.97 8.73 -17.66
C THR A 10 7.02 8.32 -19.13
N GLU A 11 6.99 7.01 -19.41
CA GLU A 11 6.84 6.54 -20.80
C GLU A 11 5.51 6.98 -21.43
N ASP A 12 4.47 7.21 -20.63
CA ASP A 12 3.19 7.72 -21.12
C ASP A 12 3.31 9.16 -21.59
N ASP A 13 3.97 10.02 -20.81
CA ASP A 13 4.27 11.40 -21.19
C ASP A 13 5.11 11.45 -22.48
N ILE A 14 6.09 10.54 -22.61
CA ILE A 14 6.96 10.46 -23.79
C ILE A 14 6.15 9.99 -25.01
N ALA A 15 5.31 8.98 -24.85
CA ALA A 15 4.45 8.49 -25.92
C ALA A 15 3.49 9.59 -26.41
N ALA A 16 2.84 10.29 -25.47
CA ALA A 16 1.98 11.44 -25.74
C ALA A 16 2.73 12.56 -26.49
N ALA A 17 3.95 12.89 -26.07
CA ALA A 17 4.79 13.89 -26.75
C ALA A 17 5.15 13.51 -28.20
N THR A 18 5.19 12.22 -28.52
CA THR A 18 5.41 11.71 -29.88
C THR A 18 4.12 11.50 -30.69
N GLY A 19 2.95 11.80 -30.12
CA GLY A 19 1.65 11.57 -30.76
C GLY A 19 1.30 10.09 -30.94
N LEU A 20 1.93 9.19 -30.18
CA LEU A 20 1.70 7.74 -30.27
C LEU A 20 0.98 7.23 -29.01
N PRO A 21 0.01 6.31 -29.14
CA PRO A 21 -0.49 5.57 -28.00
C PRO A 21 0.63 4.81 -27.29
N LEU A 22 0.62 4.78 -25.95
CA LEU A 22 1.67 4.16 -25.14
C LEU A 22 2.03 2.73 -25.57
N HIS A 23 1.02 1.90 -25.88
CA HIS A 23 1.27 0.52 -26.32
C HIS A 23 2.05 0.47 -27.65
N THR A 24 1.74 1.35 -28.59
CA THR A 24 2.40 1.44 -29.90
C THR A 24 3.82 1.97 -29.73
N TRP A 25 3.99 2.99 -28.90
CA TRP A 25 5.31 3.53 -28.58
C TRP A 25 6.21 2.48 -27.93
N ARG A 26 5.71 1.75 -26.93
CA ARG A 26 6.46 0.67 -26.25
C ARG A 26 6.91 -0.42 -27.21
N ARG A 27 6.02 -0.85 -28.10
CA ARG A 27 6.33 -1.88 -29.11
C ARG A 27 7.40 -1.42 -30.10
N ARG A 28 7.34 -0.17 -30.57
CA ARG A 28 8.21 0.34 -31.65
C ARG A 28 9.54 0.90 -31.15
N ARG A 29 9.54 1.57 -30.00
CA ARG A 29 10.67 2.37 -29.49
C ARG A 29 11.09 1.98 -28.07
N GLY A 30 10.19 1.40 -27.28
CA GLY A 30 10.39 1.22 -25.84
C GLY A 30 11.62 0.41 -25.46
N ALA A 31 11.96 -0.65 -26.20
CA ALA A 31 13.16 -1.46 -25.90
C ALA A 31 14.46 -0.67 -26.13
N ASP A 32 14.63 -0.07 -27.31
CA ASP A 32 15.83 0.74 -27.62
C ASP A 32 15.92 1.98 -26.72
N PHE A 33 14.79 2.65 -26.45
CA PHE A 33 14.73 3.78 -25.53
C PHE A 33 15.29 3.43 -24.15
N ARG A 34 14.83 2.33 -23.54
CA ARG A 34 15.27 1.91 -22.20
C ARG A 34 16.73 1.52 -22.13
N THR A 35 17.31 1.08 -23.24
CA THR A 35 18.75 0.78 -23.32
C THR A 35 19.58 2.05 -23.38
N ARG A 36 19.08 3.13 -24.02
CA ARG A 36 19.83 4.37 -24.23
C ARG A 36 19.61 5.41 -23.15
N VAL A 37 18.38 5.55 -22.64
CA VAL A 37 18.02 6.60 -21.69
C VAL A 37 17.96 6.00 -20.29
N PRO A 38 18.86 6.42 -19.37
CA PRO A 38 18.89 5.89 -18.03
C PRO A 38 17.64 6.30 -17.24
N VAL A 39 17.16 5.38 -16.40
CA VAL A 39 16.07 5.66 -15.47
C VAL A 39 16.61 6.45 -14.27
N VAL A 40 15.87 7.47 -13.85
CA VAL A 40 16.24 8.35 -12.73
C VAL A 40 16.00 7.66 -11.38
N ASN A 41 15.06 6.72 -11.32
CA ASN A 41 14.65 6.02 -10.10
C ASN A 41 14.69 4.48 -10.28
N PRO A 42 15.88 3.87 -10.40
CA PRO A 42 16.02 2.45 -10.76
C PRO A 42 15.41 1.47 -9.74
N ALA A 43 15.30 1.86 -8.47
CA ALA A 43 14.72 1.03 -7.41
C ALA A 43 13.19 0.97 -7.43
N GLU A 44 12.54 1.72 -8.32
CA GLU A 44 11.09 1.90 -8.34
C GLU A 44 10.43 1.24 -9.55
N ARG A 45 9.19 0.77 -9.36
CA ARG A 45 8.41 0.15 -10.43
C ARG A 45 7.97 1.18 -11.49
N LEU A 46 7.56 2.36 -11.05
CA LEU A 46 7.27 3.49 -11.93
C LEU A 46 8.60 4.03 -12.44
N ARG A 47 8.88 3.87 -13.73
CA ARG A 47 10.12 4.38 -14.34
C ARG A 47 9.97 5.83 -14.73
N LEU A 48 10.86 6.66 -14.22
CA LEU A 48 10.97 8.07 -14.56
C LEU A 48 12.26 8.30 -15.33
N TYR A 49 12.16 9.14 -16.35
CA TYR A 49 13.28 9.50 -17.21
C TYR A 49 13.51 11.01 -17.12
N ASP A 50 14.77 11.42 -17.27
CA ASP A 50 15.10 12.84 -17.38
C ASP A 50 14.44 13.42 -18.64
N ARG A 51 13.70 14.51 -18.50
CA ARG A 51 12.94 15.12 -19.60
C ARG A 51 13.85 15.54 -20.76
N ALA A 52 15.02 16.09 -20.47
CA ALA A 52 15.93 16.57 -21.51
C ALA A 52 16.51 15.38 -22.30
N GLN A 53 16.90 14.31 -21.60
CA GLN A 53 17.37 13.10 -22.26
C GLN A 53 16.28 12.39 -23.06
N ALA A 54 15.07 12.27 -22.50
CA ALA A 54 13.96 11.66 -23.22
C ALA A 54 13.59 12.44 -24.50
N THR A 55 13.55 13.77 -24.40
CA THR A 55 13.28 14.66 -25.54
C THR A 55 14.37 14.59 -26.60
N ALA A 56 15.64 14.58 -26.18
CA ALA A 56 16.77 14.42 -27.09
C ALA A 56 16.69 13.10 -27.87
N TYR A 57 16.39 12.00 -27.18
CA TYR A 57 16.19 10.71 -27.84
C TYR A 57 15.05 10.75 -28.85
N THR A 58 13.88 11.28 -28.49
CA THR A 58 12.73 11.30 -29.41
C THR A 58 12.99 12.15 -30.65
N ASN A 59 13.84 13.17 -30.52
CA ASN A 59 14.24 14.07 -31.61
C ASN A 59 15.46 13.56 -32.40
N GLY A 60 15.98 12.37 -32.09
CA GLY A 60 17.18 11.81 -32.72
C GLY A 60 18.47 12.58 -32.43
N GLN A 61 18.47 13.36 -31.35
CA GLN A 61 19.61 14.18 -30.92
C GLN A 61 20.52 13.38 -29.97
N PRO A 62 21.81 13.76 -29.85
CA PRO A 62 22.69 13.23 -28.81
C PRO A 62 22.11 13.45 -27.41
N LEU A 63 22.26 12.46 -26.53
CA LEU A 63 21.78 12.57 -25.16
C LEU A 63 22.63 13.57 -24.38
N PRO A 64 22.03 14.59 -23.73
CA PRO A 64 22.77 15.49 -22.87
C PRO A 64 23.38 14.72 -21.69
N ALA A 65 24.62 15.07 -21.35
CA ALA A 65 25.30 14.53 -20.19
C ALA A 65 24.59 14.96 -18.91
N VAL A 66 24.30 14.01 -18.05
CA VAL A 66 23.75 14.26 -16.73
C VAL A 66 24.90 14.36 -15.75
N LYS A 67 25.10 15.55 -15.17
CA LYS A 67 26.04 15.72 -14.06
C LYS A 67 25.43 15.11 -12.82
N ASP A 68 26.16 14.22 -12.17
CA ASP A 68 25.82 13.80 -10.81
C ASP A 68 26.10 14.98 -9.87
N GLN A 69 25.06 15.45 -9.18
CA GLN A 69 25.15 16.58 -8.25
C GLN A 69 25.14 16.10 -6.79
N GLY A 70 25.12 14.78 -6.56
CA GLY A 70 24.93 14.22 -5.23
C GLY A 70 23.53 14.47 -4.67
N PRO A 71 23.28 14.06 -3.41
CA PRO A 71 22.00 14.27 -2.74
C PRO A 71 21.73 15.76 -2.51
N HIS A 72 20.55 16.23 -2.93
CA HIS A 72 20.09 17.60 -2.70
C HIS A 72 18.91 17.62 -1.69
N PRO A 73 18.83 18.61 -0.77
CA PRO A 73 17.75 18.70 0.22
C PRO A 73 16.32 18.75 -0.39
N GLU A 74 16.19 19.34 -1.58
CA GLU A 74 14.93 19.39 -2.35
C GLU A 74 14.71 18.18 -3.27
N ASP A 75 15.55 17.14 -3.17
CA ASP A 75 15.27 15.89 -3.87
C ASP A 75 13.94 15.32 -3.37
N LEU A 76 13.08 14.97 -4.31
CA LEU A 76 11.80 14.36 -4.01
C LEU A 76 11.99 12.86 -3.87
N LEU A 77 11.77 12.37 -2.65
CA LEU A 77 11.91 10.99 -2.25
C LEU A 77 10.57 10.26 -2.32
N THR A 78 10.62 8.98 -2.66
CA THR A 78 9.46 8.11 -2.49
C THR A 78 9.23 7.79 -1.01
N ASP A 79 8.06 7.25 -0.67
CA ASP A 79 7.79 6.73 0.68
C ASP A 79 8.87 5.74 1.18
N LYS A 80 9.41 4.89 0.30
CA LYS A 80 10.51 3.97 0.61
C LYS A 80 11.82 4.70 0.89
N GLU A 81 12.18 5.68 0.06
CA GLU A 81 13.41 6.45 0.25
C GLU A 81 13.33 7.33 1.50
N THR A 82 12.18 7.96 1.73
CA THR A 82 11.87 8.70 2.97
C THR A 82 11.96 7.79 4.19
N ALA A 83 11.45 6.56 4.09
CA ALA A 83 11.55 5.55 5.14
C ALA A 83 13.00 5.22 5.48
N VAL A 84 13.86 5.06 4.48
CA VAL A 84 15.30 4.84 4.67
C VAL A 84 15.95 6.02 5.40
N VAL A 85 15.62 7.26 5.02
CA VAL A 85 16.17 8.46 5.70
C VAL A 85 15.72 8.51 7.17
N LEU A 86 14.47 8.16 7.45
CA LEU A 86 13.90 8.19 8.80
C LEU A 86 14.23 6.94 9.64
N GLY A 87 14.71 5.86 9.04
CA GLY A 87 14.93 4.58 9.74
C GLY A 87 13.62 3.86 10.11
N VAL A 88 12.57 3.98 9.28
CA VAL A 88 11.24 3.36 9.50
C VAL A 88 10.75 2.59 8.28
N ASP A 89 9.60 1.93 8.39
CA ASP A 89 8.92 1.32 7.25
C ASP A 89 8.18 2.35 6.37
N ALA A 90 8.06 2.06 5.06
CA ALA A 90 7.31 2.90 4.11
C ALA A 90 5.83 3.07 4.49
N SER A 91 5.21 2.06 5.12
CA SER A 91 3.86 2.16 5.67
C SER A 91 3.76 3.20 6.79
N THR A 92 4.78 3.29 7.64
CA THR A 92 4.88 4.28 8.71
C THR A 92 4.99 5.69 8.14
N VAL A 93 5.74 5.89 7.05
CA VAL A 93 5.80 7.19 6.34
C VAL A 93 4.41 7.65 5.89
N ARG A 94 3.61 6.74 5.31
CA ARG A 94 2.24 7.06 4.88
C ARG A 94 1.32 7.37 6.07
N ALA A 95 1.46 6.61 7.17
CA ALA A 95 0.71 6.87 8.40
C ALA A 95 1.08 8.23 9.02
N TYR A 96 2.35 8.60 8.95
CA TYR A 96 2.84 9.91 9.40
C TYR A 96 2.30 11.04 8.54
N ALA A 97 2.24 10.87 7.22
CA ALA A 97 1.59 11.84 6.34
C ALA A 97 0.09 11.98 6.68
N ALA A 98 -0.61 10.86 6.90
CA ALA A 98 -2.04 10.85 7.21
C ALA A 98 -2.38 11.48 8.58
N THR A 99 -1.47 11.40 9.55
CA THR A 99 -1.64 11.96 10.90
C THR A 99 -1.13 13.39 11.04
N GLY A 100 -0.60 13.98 9.96
CA GLY A 100 0.00 15.32 9.95
C GLY A 100 1.39 15.40 10.61
N TYR A 101 1.97 14.27 10.98
CA TYR A 101 3.32 14.21 11.54
C TYR A 101 4.40 14.47 10.47
N LEU A 102 4.22 13.89 9.29
CA LEU A 102 4.88 14.33 8.08
C LEU A 102 3.91 15.20 7.26
N PRO A 103 4.41 16.17 6.48
CA PRO A 103 3.56 16.82 5.50
C PRO A 103 2.98 15.79 4.52
N ALA A 104 1.85 16.13 3.90
CA ALA A 104 1.16 15.25 2.96
C ALA A 104 2.02 14.85 1.75
N GLY A 105 3.11 15.58 1.47
CA GLY A 105 3.97 15.38 0.31
C GLY A 105 3.44 16.12 -0.92
N VAL A 106 4.14 15.96 -2.05
CA VAL A 106 3.82 16.54 -3.35
C VAL A 106 3.43 15.42 -4.30
N GLU A 107 2.28 15.54 -4.95
CA GLU A 107 1.87 14.59 -5.97
C GLU A 107 2.60 14.86 -7.29
N ARG A 108 3.29 13.84 -7.82
CA ARG A 108 3.89 13.85 -9.16
C ARG A 108 3.79 12.46 -9.77
N HIS A 109 3.40 12.40 -11.04
CA HIS A 109 3.28 11.15 -11.81
C HIS A 109 2.36 10.13 -11.12
N GLY A 110 1.26 10.60 -10.51
CA GLY A 110 0.29 9.75 -9.80
C GLY A 110 0.81 9.12 -8.50
N ARG A 111 1.91 9.64 -7.93
CA ARG A 111 2.47 9.20 -6.65
C ARG A 111 2.83 10.40 -5.78
N THR A 112 2.75 10.22 -4.47
CA THR A 112 3.22 11.18 -3.48
C THR A 112 4.74 11.08 -3.26
N TRP A 113 5.37 12.25 -3.19
CA TRP A 113 6.81 12.39 -2.96
C TRP A 113 7.08 13.37 -1.82
N TRP A 114 8.18 13.19 -1.09
CA TRP A 114 8.56 14.06 0.02
C TRP A 114 9.93 14.70 -0.23
N PRO A 115 10.10 16.01 -0.01
CA PRO A 115 11.43 16.61 -0.03
C PRO A 115 12.35 15.94 0.99
N ARG A 116 13.59 15.65 0.60
CA ARG A 116 14.61 15.02 1.44
C ARG A 116 14.82 15.77 2.75
N HIS A 117 14.87 17.10 2.70
CA HIS A 117 15.11 17.95 3.88
C HIS A 117 14.06 17.75 4.97
N ILE A 118 12.81 17.41 4.61
CA ILE A 118 11.75 17.13 5.58
C ILE A 118 12.08 15.87 6.38
N ALA A 119 12.54 14.83 5.71
CA ALA A 119 12.92 13.57 6.35
C ALA A 119 14.17 13.75 7.22
N GLU A 120 15.16 14.48 6.71
CA GLU A 120 16.41 14.77 7.43
C GLU A 120 16.16 15.63 8.68
N THR A 121 15.42 16.73 8.55
CA THR A 121 15.06 17.60 9.69
C THR A 121 14.36 16.80 10.80
N ARG A 122 13.50 15.85 10.44
CA ARG A 122 12.78 15.00 11.41
C ARG A 122 13.68 13.98 12.07
N ARG A 123 14.55 13.33 11.31
CA ARG A 123 15.59 12.42 11.85
C ARG A 123 16.48 13.18 12.84
N ASP A 124 16.93 14.37 12.46
CA ASP A 124 17.87 15.17 13.24
C ASP A 124 17.23 15.78 14.49
N ALA A 125 15.91 16.04 14.46
CA ALA A 125 15.15 16.45 15.64
C ALA A 125 15.02 15.33 16.71
N GLY A 126 15.48 14.10 16.42
CA GLY A 126 15.47 12.99 17.37
C GLY A 126 14.07 12.51 17.76
N ASP A 127 13.06 12.79 16.94
CA ASP A 127 11.66 12.52 17.26
C ASP A 127 11.35 11.01 17.10
N GLN A 128 11.55 10.27 18.18
CA GLN A 128 11.38 8.81 18.25
C GLN A 128 9.94 8.36 18.48
N ARG A 129 8.96 8.88 17.73
CA ARG A 129 7.60 8.28 17.72
C ARG A 129 7.57 6.81 17.28
N HIS A 130 8.70 6.28 16.82
CA HIS A 130 8.91 4.89 16.44
C HIS A 130 8.93 3.94 17.65
N HIS A 131 9.05 4.47 18.88
CA HIS A 131 8.76 3.71 20.09
C HIS A 131 7.25 3.57 20.24
N ASN A 132 6.65 2.77 19.36
CA ASN A 132 5.31 2.27 19.52
C ASN A 132 5.45 1.07 20.47
N PRO A 133 5.16 1.19 21.79
CA PRO A 133 4.99 -0.02 22.57
C PRO A 133 3.87 -0.77 21.85
N GLY A 134 4.15 -1.98 21.37
CA GLY A 134 3.16 -2.73 20.59
C GLY A 134 1.79 -2.66 21.26
N ARG A 135 0.73 -2.59 20.44
CA ARG A 135 -0.69 -2.76 20.81
C ARG A 135 -0.94 -2.85 22.32
N GLN A 136 -1.12 -1.70 22.97
CA GLN A 136 -1.29 -1.67 24.42
C GLN A 136 -2.48 -2.56 24.85
N PRO A 137 -2.39 -3.22 26.03
CA PRO A 137 -3.54 -3.91 26.61
C PRO A 137 -4.74 -2.96 26.66
N GLY A 138 -5.83 -3.31 25.97
CA GLY A 138 -7.03 -2.47 25.86
C GLY A 138 -7.25 -1.73 24.53
N ASP A 139 -6.32 -1.80 23.56
CA ASP A 139 -6.55 -1.24 22.22
C ASP A 139 -7.84 -1.83 21.60
N PRO A 140 -8.81 -1.01 21.14
CA PRO A 140 -10.02 -1.49 20.46
C PRO A 140 -9.75 -2.43 19.28
N ARG A 141 -8.58 -2.33 18.64
CA ARG A 141 -8.11 -3.18 17.53
C ARG A 141 -7.53 -4.53 17.99
N ASN A 142 -7.33 -4.72 19.30
CA ASN A 142 -6.99 -5.99 19.95
C ASN A 142 -8.22 -6.79 20.38
N ARG A 143 -9.43 -6.25 20.20
CA ARG A 143 -10.63 -7.03 20.50
C ARG A 143 -10.62 -8.26 19.61
N ALA A 144 -10.64 -9.43 20.25
CA ALA A 144 -10.93 -10.67 19.55
C ALA A 144 -12.17 -10.45 18.67
N PRO A 145 -12.23 -11.04 17.46
CA PRO A 145 -13.43 -10.97 16.64
C PRO A 145 -14.62 -11.31 17.53
N ARG A 146 -15.56 -10.37 17.67
CA ARG A 146 -16.76 -10.61 18.49
C ARG A 146 -17.35 -11.94 17.99
N PRO A 147 -17.63 -12.90 18.88
CA PRO A 147 -18.29 -14.13 18.46
C PRO A 147 -19.54 -13.73 17.68
N ARG A 148 -19.58 -14.05 16.39
CA ARG A 148 -20.79 -13.81 15.60
C ARG A 148 -21.82 -14.79 16.15
N HIS A 149 -22.79 -14.26 16.88
CA HIS A 149 -23.93 -15.04 17.33
C HIS A 149 -24.68 -15.52 16.08
N ASP A 150 -24.66 -16.83 15.85
CA ASP A 150 -25.44 -17.42 14.77
C ASP A 150 -26.90 -17.44 15.23
N PRO A 151 -27.82 -16.72 14.55
CA PRO A 151 -29.20 -16.57 15.01
C PRO A 151 -29.93 -17.91 15.17
N ARG A 152 -29.46 -18.97 14.49
CA ARG A 152 -30.00 -20.32 14.59
C ARG A 152 -29.79 -20.96 15.96
N ILE A 153 -28.81 -20.48 16.75
CA ILE A 153 -28.51 -21.02 18.09
C ILE A 153 -29.67 -20.79 19.06
N ALA A 154 -30.28 -19.59 19.05
CA ALA A 154 -31.41 -19.27 19.91
C ALA A 154 -32.65 -20.10 19.54
N GLU A 155 -32.92 -20.25 18.24
CA GLU A 155 -34.03 -21.07 17.73
C GLU A 155 -33.85 -22.56 18.09
N ILE A 156 -32.64 -23.11 17.92
CA ILE A 156 -32.33 -24.50 18.30
C ILE A 156 -32.45 -24.69 19.81
N ALA A 157 -32.05 -23.70 20.62
CA ALA A 157 -32.18 -23.76 22.08
C ALA A 157 -33.65 -23.81 22.50
N GLU A 158 -34.51 -22.97 21.91
CA GLU A 158 -35.95 -22.97 22.16
C GLU A 158 -36.57 -24.32 21.76
N LEU A 159 -36.24 -24.84 20.58
CA LEU A 159 -36.76 -26.13 20.11
C LEU A 159 -36.29 -27.30 20.99
N THR A 160 -35.02 -27.28 21.43
CA THR A 160 -34.45 -28.31 22.31
C THR A 160 -35.10 -28.30 23.70
N SER A 161 -35.58 -27.14 24.16
CA SER A 161 -36.30 -27.04 25.44
C SER A 161 -37.67 -27.71 25.41
N ARG A 162 -38.29 -27.83 24.22
CA ARG A 162 -39.60 -28.46 24.01
C ARG A 162 -39.50 -29.94 23.66
N THR A 163 -38.48 -30.34 22.92
CA THR A 163 -38.28 -31.73 22.46
C THR A 163 -36.80 -32.00 22.25
N PRO A 164 -36.25 -33.16 22.66
CA PRO A 164 -34.86 -33.48 22.38
C PRO A 164 -34.60 -33.56 20.87
N LEU A 165 -33.76 -32.68 20.36
CA LEU A 165 -33.31 -32.66 18.96
C LEU A 165 -31.99 -33.41 18.78
N THR A 166 -31.89 -34.17 17.70
CA THR A 166 -30.63 -34.82 17.29
C THR A 166 -29.86 -33.96 16.28
N THR A 167 -28.57 -34.29 16.10
CA THR A 167 -27.72 -33.64 15.08
C THR A 167 -28.30 -33.80 13.68
N THR A 168 -28.90 -34.96 13.37
CA THR A 168 -29.51 -35.26 12.07
C THR A 168 -30.71 -34.37 11.79
N ASP A 169 -31.54 -34.12 12.82
CA ASP A 169 -32.71 -33.23 12.69
C ASP A 169 -32.30 -31.80 12.34
N ILE A 170 -31.22 -31.32 12.96
CA ILE A 170 -30.67 -29.98 12.72
C ILE A 170 -29.99 -29.90 11.35
N ALA A 171 -29.24 -30.93 10.95
CA ALA A 171 -28.61 -30.99 9.64
C ALA A 171 -29.67 -30.93 8.52
N HIS A 172 -30.75 -31.69 8.66
CA HIS A 172 -31.85 -31.70 7.68
C HIS A 172 -32.63 -30.38 7.69
N ARG A 173 -33.00 -29.87 8.88
CA ARG A 173 -33.80 -28.64 9.01
C ARG A 173 -33.10 -27.40 8.48
N TYR A 174 -31.80 -27.24 8.73
CA TYR A 174 -31.04 -26.07 8.31
C TYR A 174 -30.20 -26.31 7.04
N GLN A 175 -30.32 -27.49 6.43
CA GLN A 175 -29.57 -27.91 5.24
C GLN A 175 -28.05 -27.68 5.39
N VAL A 176 -27.50 -28.08 6.53
CA VAL A 176 -26.07 -27.93 6.85
C VAL A 176 -25.39 -29.29 7.00
N SER A 177 -24.05 -29.29 6.89
CA SER A 177 -23.26 -30.50 7.17
C SER A 177 -23.44 -30.94 8.63
N GLU A 178 -23.29 -32.24 8.88
CA GLU A 178 -23.41 -32.84 10.21
C GLU A 178 -22.45 -32.19 11.23
N ARG A 179 -21.21 -31.89 10.80
CA ARG A 179 -20.23 -31.16 11.62
C ARG A 179 -20.72 -29.76 12.02
N THR A 180 -21.45 -29.08 11.14
CA THR A 180 -22.03 -27.76 11.42
C THR A 180 -23.24 -27.90 12.35
N ALA A 181 -24.10 -28.89 12.12
CA ALA A 181 -25.24 -29.20 12.98
C ALA A 181 -24.81 -29.56 14.40
N GLN A 182 -23.75 -30.35 14.56
CA GLN A 182 -23.19 -30.72 15.85
C GLN A 182 -22.67 -29.49 16.60
N ARG A 183 -22.00 -28.57 15.90
CA ARG A 183 -21.52 -27.31 16.47
C ARG A 183 -22.68 -26.41 16.91
N LEU A 184 -23.74 -26.32 16.12
CA LEU A 184 -24.94 -25.51 16.45
C LEU A 184 -25.70 -26.10 17.65
N LEU A 185 -25.88 -27.42 17.70
CA LEU A 185 -26.52 -28.10 18.82
C LEU A 185 -25.73 -27.95 20.12
N ALA A 186 -24.40 -28.09 20.06
CA ALA A 186 -23.53 -27.89 21.21
C ALA A 186 -23.59 -26.43 21.72
N ALA A 187 -23.57 -25.45 20.81
CA ALA A 187 -23.69 -24.04 21.17
C ALA A 187 -25.08 -23.70 21.75
N ALA A 188 -26.15 -24.29 21.23
CA ALA A 188 -27.51 -24.10 21.73
C ALA A 188 -27.67 -24.63 23.16
N ARG A 189 -27.06 -25.78 23.48
CA ARG A 189 -27.05 -26.34 24.85
C ARG A 189 -26.31 -25.45 25.85
N GLN A 190 -25.23 -24.80 25.41
CA GLN A 190 -24.49 -23.85 26.24
C GLN A 190 -25.28 -22.54 26.44
N HIS A 191 -26.15 -22.18 25.49
CA HIS A 191 -26.99 -20.98 25.55
C HIS A 191 -28.17 -21.10 26.52
N THR A 192 -28.69 -22.30 26.79
CA THR A 192 -29.79 -22.50 27.75
C THR A 192 -29.33 -22.51 29.21
N GLY A 193 -28.00 -22.59 29.45
CA GLY A 193 -27.40 -22.69 30.79
C GLY A 193 -26.71 -21.41 31.29
N SER A 194 -26.87 -20.27 30.59
CA SER A 194 -26.48 -18.93 31.05
C SER A 194 -27.73 -18.09 31.30
#